data_AF-A0ABD1YWF8-F1
#
_entry.id   AF-A0ABD1YWF8-F1
#
_cell.length_a   1.000
_cell.length_b   1.000
_cell.length_c   1.000
_cell.angle_alpha   90.00
_cell.angle_beta   90.00
_cell.angle_gamma   90.00
#
_symmetry.space_group_name_H-M   'P 1'
#
loop_
_entity.id
_entity.type
_entity.pdbx_description
1 polymer ?
#
loop_
_entity_poly.entity_id
_entity_poly.type
_entity_poly.pdbx_seq_one_letter_code
_entity_poly.pdbx_strand_id
1 'polypeptide(L)'
;MVVAAAALFVVGHFANKRAGRRLGGNNKKSSSSDTNSAVQDDSSRRMSLAELRARRVEAAEARLRRGTGTSSPAAAKPTPLGRILLLARDVDNLEIEASTFLSSVKEVEELDPTSDKAARLLELLTQVQLKIDGVESDESVRPHRKTQTQRVQSLIVELEAVHRKRKEV
;
A
#
# COMPACT_ATOMS: atom_id res chain seq x y z
N MET A 1 -17.94 -39.73 -21.46
CA MET A 1 -18.56 -39.69 -20.12
C MET A 1 -18.20 -38.37 -19.47
N VAL A 2 -19.22 -37.58 -19.15
CA VAL A 2 -19.11 -36.28 -18.48
C VAL A 2 -19.02 -36.54 -16.97
N VAL A 3 -18.03 -35.98 -16.29
CA VAL A 3 -18.07 -35.84 -14.83
C VAL A 3 -17.81 -34.38 -14.50
N ALA A 4 -18.91 -33.66 -14.28
CA ALA A 4 -18.92 -32.37 -13.63
C ALA A 4 -18.69 -32.57 -12.12
N ALA A 5 -17.78 -31.81 -11.52
CA ALA A 5 -17.70 -31.67 -10.08
C ALA A 5 -17.87 -30.18 -9.76
N ALA A 6 -19.09 -29.82 -9.35
CA ALA A 6 -19.43 -28.53 -8.82
C ALA A 6 -18.87 -28.41 -7.39
N ALA A 7 -18.07 -27.38 -7.11
CA ALA A 7 -17.67 -27.03 -5.76
C ALA A 7 -18.53 -25.85 -5.28
N LEU A 8 -19.48 -26.17 -4.41
CA LEU A 8 -20.26 -25.22 -3.61
C LEU A 8 -19.32 -24.56 -2.58
N PHE A 9 -19.31 -23.22 -2.51
CA PHE A 9 -18.77 -22.54 -1.33
C PHE A 9 -19.77 -21.57 -0.72
N VAL A 10 -19.87 -21.72 0.59
CA VAL A 10 -20.92 -21.32 1.50
C VAL A 10 -20.89 -19.81 1.78
N VAL A 11 -22.09 -19.22 1.74
CA VAL A 11 -22.40 -17.87 2.20
C VAL A 11 -22.20 -17.79 3.72
N GLY A 12 -21.19 -17.02 4.15
CA GLY A 12 -20.93 -16.70 5.55
C GLY A 12 -21.51 -15.33 5.93
N HIS A 13 -22.66 -15.36 6.60
CA HIS A 13 -23.38 -14.22 7.18
C HIS A 13 -22.61 -13.63 8.37
N PHE A 14 -22.07 -12.41 8.27
CA PHE A 14 -21.54 -11.68 9.44
C PHE A 14 -22.53 -10.60 9.89
N ALA A 15 -23.46 -11.02 10.75
CA ALA A 15 -24.13 -10.15 11.70
C ALA A 15 -23.39 -10.24 13.03
N ASN A 16 -22.78 -9.15 13.50
CA ASN A 16 -22.52 -9.02 14.94
C ASN A 16 -22.64 -7.57 15.41
N LYS A 17 -23.70 -7.33 16.18
CA LYS A 17 -23.97 -6.12 16.96
C LYS A 17 -23.14 -6.18 18.26
N ARG A 18 -22.33 -5.16 18.54
CA ARG A 18 -21.96 -4.70 19.90
C ARG A 18 -21.75 -3.18 19.81
N ALA A 19 -22.73 -2.36 20.18
CA ALA A 19 -23.10 -1.96 21.55
C ALA A 19 -21.96 -1.23 22.29
N GLY A 20 -22.23 0.02 22.70
CA GLY A 20 -21.68 0.57 23.95
C GLY A 20 -20.80 1.82 23.86
N ARG A 21 -21.45 2.99 24.01
CA ARG A 21 -21.03 4.21 24.72
C ARG A 21 -19.62 4.25 25.35
N ARG A 22 -18.96 5.41 25.19
CA ARG A 22 -18.56 6.26 26.33
C ARG A 22 -18.21 7.71 25.94
N LEU A 23 -18.99 8.64 26.50
CA LEU A 23 -18.68 10.05 26.70
C LEU A 23 -17.65 10.21 27.82
N GLY A 24 -16.82 11.26 27.73
CA GLY A 24 -15.92 11.76 28.79
C GLY A 24 -14.68 12.37 28.13
N GLY A 25 -14.46 13.68 28.09
CA GLY A 25 -14.59 14.65 29.18
C GLY A 25 -13.24 14.70 29.90
N ASN A 26 -12.38 15.66 29.54
CA ASN A 26 -11.20 15.98 30.35
C ASN A 26 -10.88 17.48 30.28
N ASN A 27 -11.33 18.20 31.29
CA ASN A 27 -10.78 19.47 31.75
C ASN A 27 -9.34 19.25 32.23
N LYS A 28 -8.38 20.01 31.72
CA LYS A 28 -7.14 20.30 32.45
C LYS A 28 -6.83 21.81 32.34
N LYS A 29 -7.08 22.49 33.46
CA LYS A 29 -6.44 23.76 33.85
C LYS A 29 -5.06 23.47 34.44
N SER A 30 -4.28 24.55 34.59
CA SER A 30 -2.90 24.69 35.09
C SER A 30 -1.86 24.72 33.95
N SER A 31 -0.91 25.64 33.89
CA SER A 31 -0.41 26.64 34.85
C SER A 31 0.30 27.77 34.10
N SER A 32 0.26 28.97 34.67
CA SER A 32 0.96 30.19 34.26
C SER A 32 2.49 30.03 34.28
N SER A 33 3.16 30.58 33.27
CA SER A 33 4.52 31.10 33.37
C SER A 33 4.60 32.40 32.59
N ASP A 34 4.74 33.50 33.31
CA ASP A 34 4.96 34.84 32.80
C ASP A 34 6.27 34.91 32.00
N THR A 35 6.15 35.24 30.71
CA THR A 35 7.22 35.90 29.97
C THR A 35 6.60 37.05 29.21
N ASN A 36 6.81 38.26 29.71
CA ASN A 36 6.51 39.50 29.01
C ASN A 36 7.27 39.52 27.69
N SER A 37 6.55 39.33 26.60
CA SER A 37 6.96 39.74 25.26
C SER A 37 5.76 40.47 24.66
N ALA A 38 5.83 41.80 24.68
CA ALA A 38 4.91 42.66 23.97
C ALA A 38 5.05 42.37 22.47
N VAL A 39 4.22 41.47 21.96
CA VAL A 39 4.05 41.24 20.53
C VAL A 39 2.57 41.46 20.24
N GLN A 40 2.33 42.65 19.68
CA GLN A 40 1.27 42.99 18.74
C GLN A 40 -0.06 42.26 18.93
N ASP A 41 -0.99 43.05 19.48
CA ASP A 41 -2.41 42.99 19.22
C ASP A 41 -2.68 42.78 17.71
N ASP A 42 -2.78 41.52 17.29
CA ASP A 42 -3.48 41.15 16.06
C ASP A 42 -4.70 40.35 16.48
N SER A 43 -5.70 41.12 16.92
CA SER A 43 -7.12 40.85 16.72
C SER A 43 -7.39 39.49 16.08
N SER A 44 -7.62 38.49 16.93
CA SER A 44 -8.51 37.34 16.74
C SER A 44 -9.37 37.45 15.47
N ARG A 45 -8.81 37.18 14.28
CA ARG A 45 -9.58 36.96 13.05
C ARG A 45 -10.32 35.65 13.29
N ARG A 46 -11.51 35.77 13.87
CA ARG A 46 -12.51 34.70 13.97
C ARG A 46 -12.87 34.32 12.53
N MET A 47 -12.07 33.45 11.94
CA MET A 47 -12.31 32.90 10.62
C MET A 47 -13.72 32.31 10.61
N SER A 48 -14.52 32.74 9.64
CA SER A 48 -15.88 32.22 9.52
C SER A 48 -15.81 30.71 9.25
N LEU A 49 -16.84 29.96 9.65
CA LEU A 49 -16.89 28.52 9.41
C LEU A 49 -16.78 28.19 7.90
N ALA A 50 -17.29 29.09 7.04
CA ALA A 50 -17.15 29.01 5.60
C ALA A 50 -15.70 29.18 5.13
N GLU A 51 -14.98 30.15 5.69
CA GLU A 51 -13.57 30.41 5.38
C GLU A 51 -12.66 29.27 5.85
N LEU A 52 -12.97 28.67 7.01
CA LEU A 52 -12.24 27.51 7.53
C LEU A 52 -12.49 26.26 6.68
N ARG A 53 -13.70 26.08 6.15
CA ARG A 53 -14.02 25.04 5.16
C ARG A 53 -13.30 25.30 3.84
N ALA A 54 -13.32 26.52 3.33
CA ALA A 54 -12.63 26.90 2.10
C ALA A 54 -11.13 26.60 2.19
N ARG A 55 -10.46 26.99 3.29
CA ARG A 55 -9.04 26.65 3.49
C ARG A 55 -8.77 25.17 3.62
N ARG A 56 -9.68 24.39 4.22
CA ARG A 56 -9.51 22.93 4.32
C ARG A 56 -9.66 22.27 2.95
N VAL A 57 -10.60 22.74 2.14
CA VAL A 57 -10.78 22.28 0.76
C VAL A 57 -9.59 22.69 -0.09
N GLU A 58 -9.15 23.95 -0.01
CA GLU A 58 -7.97 24.47 -0.72
C GLU A 58 -6.69 23.69 -0.33
N ALA A 59 -6.50 23.40 0.96
CA ALA A 59 -5.38 22.59 1.43
C ALA A 59 -5.49 21.12 0.97
N ALA A 60 -6.71 20.57 0.85
CA ALA A 60 -6.93 19.23 0.31
C ALA A 60 -6.66 19.19 -1.21
N GLU A 61 -7.10 20.20 -1.95
CA GLU A 61 -6.84 20.36 -3.38
C GLU A 61 -5.36 20.61 -3.67
N ALA A 62 -4.67 21.38 -2.82
CA ALA A 62 -3.22 21.58 -2.93
C ALA A 62 -2.45 20.27 -2.75
N ARG A 63 -2.94 19.35 -1.91
CA ARG A 63 -2.35 18.00 -1.75
C ARG A 63 -2.60 17.13 -2.98
N LEU A 64 -3.76 17.24 -3.62
CA LEU A 64 -4.07 16.53 -4.86
C LEU A 64 -3.22 17.06 -6.02
N ARG A 65 -3.02 18.38 -6.13
CA ARG A 65 -2.18 19.01 -7.16
C ARG A 65 -0.70 18.68 -7.01
N ARG A 66 -0.20 18.43 -5.80
CA ARG A 66 1.22 18.08 -5.57
C ARG A 66 1.60 16.66 -5.92
N GLY A 67 0.63 15.81 -6.29
CA GLY A 67 0.89 14.43 -6.67
C GLY A 67 1.37 13.58 -5.50
N THR A 68 1.06 12.29 -5.55
CA THR A 68 1.58 11.27 -4.62
C THR A 68 3.03 10.89 -4.92
N GLY A 69 3.76 11.74 -5.65
CA GLY A 69 5.16 11.56 -6.00
C GLY A 69 6.05 12.22 -4.96
N THR A 70 6.59 11.39 -4.07
CA THR A 70 7.94 11.47 -3.48
C THR A 70 8.59 12.86 -3.33
N SER A 71 8.99 13.18 -2.08
CA SER A 71 9.87 14.30 -1.66
C SER A 71 9.24 15.60 -1.11
N SER A 72 8.18 15.50 -0.30
CA SER A 72 7.95 16.54 0.73
C SER A 72 8.63 16.11 2.04
N PRO A 73 9.61 16.87 2.58
CA PRO A 73 10.19 16.57 3.90
C PRO A 73 9.17 16.72 5.04
N ALA A 74 7.96 17.22 4.74
CA ALA A 74 6.81 17.28 5.64
C ALA A 74 5.77 16.16 5.38
N ALA A 75 5.99 15.28 4.40
CA ALA A 75 5.13 14.10 4.22
C ALA A 75 5.44 13.12 5.36
N ALA A 76 4.46 12.90 6.23
CA ALA A 76 4.56 11.89 7.28
C ALA A 76 5.00 10.55 6.68
N LYS A 77 5.98 9.90 7.34
CA LYS A 77 6.40 8.56 6.95
C LYS A 77 5.15 7.67 6.89
N PRO A 78 4.95 6.89 5.81
CA PRO A 78 3.77 6.05 5.68
C PRO A 78 3.70 5.08 6.86
N THR A 79 2.50 4.90 7.41
CA THR A 79 2.22 3.90 8.46
C THR A 79 2.56 2.50 7.94
N PRO A 80 2.80 1.50 8.81
CA PRO A 80 3.04 0.12 8.36
C PRO A 80 1.95 -0.40 7.40
N LEU A 81 0.68 -0.10 7.69
CA LEU A 81 -0.44 -0.39 6.78
C LEU A 81 -0.35 0.39 5.46
N GLY A 82 -0.02 1.68 5.51
CA GLY A 82 0.20 2.46 4.29
C GLY A 82 1.36 1.91 3.44
N ARG A 83 2.44 1.45 4.07
CA ARG A 83 3.60 0.85 3.39
C ARG A 83 3.23 -0.45 2.70
N ILE A 84 2.53 -1.37 3.37
CA ILE A 84 2.16 -2.64 2.74
C ILE A 84 1.15 -2.45 1.59
N LEU A 85 0.27 -1.44 1.68
CA LEU A 85 -0.67 -1.12 0.59
C LEU A 85 0.03 -0.48 -0.62
N LEU A 86 1.08 0.31 -0.40
CA LEU A 86 1.92 0.81 -1.49
C LEU A 86 2.68 -0.34 -2.17
N LEU A 87 3.28 -1.24 -1.37
CA LEU A 87 3.95 -2.43 -1.89
C LEU A 87 2.98 -3.36 -2.63
N ALA A 88 1.71 -3.45 -2.21
CA ALA A 88 0.71 -4.21 -2.93
C ALA A 88 0.51 -3.71 -4.37
N ARG A 89 0.55 -2.38 -4.58
CA ARG A 89 0.47 -1.79 -5.94
C ARG A 89 1.71 -2.11 -6.76
N ASP A 90 2.88 -2.10 -6.13
CA ASP A 90 4.13 -2.50 -6.80
C ASP A 90 4.05 -3.98 -7.23
N VAL A 91 3.51 -4.85 -6.37
CA VAL A 91 3.26 -6.26 -6.70
C VAL A 91 2.25 -6.38 -7.85
N ASP A 92 1.15 -5.62 -7.84
CA ASP A 92 0.15 -5.64 -8.93
C ASP A 92 0.79 -5.28 -10.28
N ASN A 93 1.64 -4.25 -10.32
CA ASN A 93 2.34 -3.84 -11.54
C ASN A 93 3.33 -4.91 -12.01
N LEU A 94 4.09 -5.51 -11.09
CA LEU A 94 5.02 -6.59 -11.40
C LEU A 94 4.30 -7.86 -11.87
N GLU A 95 3.12 -8.16 -11.34
CA GLU A 95 2.29 -9.29 -11.79
C GLU A 95 1.81 -9.10 -13.23
N ILE A 96 1.41 -7.87 -13.60
CA ILE A 96 1.07 -7.53 -15.00
C ILE A 96 2.30 -7.68 -15.91
N GLU A 97 3.46 -7.17 -15.49
CA GLU A 97 4.68 -7.28 -16.30
C GLU A 97 5.18 -8.73 -16.43
N ALA A 98 5.07 -9.53 -15.35
CA ALA A 98 5.43 -10.93 -15.35
C ALA A 98 4.48 -11.77 -16.19
N SER A 99 3.16 -11.57 -16.06
CA SER A 99 2.16 -12.28 -16.86
C SER A 99 2.29 -11.98 -18.34
N THR A 100 2.48 -10.72 -18.74
CA THR A 100 2.73 -10.36 -20.14
C THR A 100 4.00 -11.01 -20.69
N PHE A 101 5.07 -11.03 -19.89
CA PHE A 101 6.29 -11.76 -20.25
C PHE A 101 6.03 -13.27 -20.40
N LEU A 102 5.44 -13.92 -19.40
CA LEU A 102 5.15 -15.37 -19.43
C LEU A 102 4.25 -15.77 -20.59
N SER A 103 3.27 -14.94 -20.96
CA SER A 103 2.44 -15.16 -22.15
C SER A 103 3.26 -15.08 -23.43
N SER A 104 4.13 -14.07 -23.57
CA SER A 104 5.01 -13.96 -24.74
C SER A 104 5.96 -15.16 -24.89
N VAL A 105 6.49 -15.69 -23.78
CA VAL A 105 7.31 -16.91 -23.78
C VAL A 105 6.53 -18.13 -24.29
N LYS A 106 5.27 -18.27 -23.86
CA LYS A 106 4.43 -19.40 -24.26
C LYS A 106 4.02 -19.36 -25.73
N GLU A 107 3.80 -18.16 -26.28
CA GLU A 107 3.35 -18.00 -27.67
C GLU A 107 4.47 -18.16 -28.69
N VAL A 108 5.68 -17.69 -28.36
CA VAL A 108 6.78 -17.64 -29.33
C VAL A 108 7.58 -18.94 -29.35
N GLU A 109 7.54 -19.77 -28.29
CA GLU A 109 8.42 -20.95 -28.03
C GLU A 109 9.93 -20.69 -28.11
N GLU A 110 10.35 -19.58 -28.73
CA GLU A 110 11.68 -19.01 -28.71
C GLU A 110 11.70 -17.81 -27.75
N LEU A 111 12.29 -18.04 -26.58
CA LEU A 111 12.73 -16.96 -25.72
C LEU A 111 13.96 -16.31 -26.35
N ASP A 112 13.86 -15.03 -26.71
CA ASP A 112 15.02 -14.26 -27.14
C ASP A 112 16.16 -14.43 -26.12
N PRO A 113 17.33 -14.96 -26.53
CA PRO A 113 18.46 -15.22 -25.64
C PRO A 113 19.04 -13.94 -25.01
N THR A 114 18.62 -12.76 -25.46
CA THR A 114 18.99 -11.47 -24.87
C THR A 114 17.98 -10.93 -23.86
N SER A 115 16.89 -11.67 -23.57
CA SER A 115 15.86 -11.22 -22.64
C SER A 115 16.33 -11.29 -21.17
N ASP A 116 17.09 -10.27 -20.77
CA ASP A 116 17.41 -9.94 -19.38
C ASP A 116 16.14 -9.58 -18.57
N LYS A 117 14.98 -9.53 -19.23
CA LYS A 117 13.69 -9.21 -18.61
C LYS A 117 13.32 -10.19 -17.51
N ALA A 118 13.56 -11.49 -17.68
CA ALA A 118 13.30 -12.48 -16.63
C ALA A 118 14.18 -12.24 -15.39
N ALA A 119 15.48 -12.00 -15.59
CA ALA A 119 16.41 -11.72 -14.50
C ALA A 119 16.07 -10.41 -13.78
N ARG A 120 15.73 -9.36 -14.54
CA ARG A 120 15.27 -8.08 -13.99
C ARG A 120 13.98 -8.22 -13.18
N LEU A 121 13.00 -8.97 -13.68
CA LEU A 121 11.74 -9.21 -12.96
C LEU A 121 11.98 -9.98 -11.66
N LEU A 122 12.84 -11.01 -11.68
CA LEU A 122 13.24 -11.74 -10.48
C LEU A 122 13.94 -10.82 -9.46
N GLU A 123 14.84 -9.95 -9.91
CA GLU A 123 15.50 -8.98 -9.05
C GLU A 123 14.49 -8.02 -8.41
N LEU A 124 13.58 -7.46 -9.20
CA LEU A 124 12.54 -6.54 -8.71
C LEU A 124 11.60 -7.22 -7.70
N LEU A 125 11.15 -8.45 -7.99
CA LEU A 125 10.31 -9.22 -7.07
C LEU A 125 11.05 -9.53 -5.77
N THR A 126 12.34 -9.86 -5.84
CA THR A 126 13.18 -10.10 -4.65
C THR A 126 13.33 -8.82 -3.81
N GLN A 127 13.56 -7.67 -4.46
CA GLN A 127 13.61 -6.38 -3.76
C GLN A 127 12.28 -6.04 -3.08
N VAL A 128 11.15 -6.31 -3.74
CA VAL A 128 9.81 -6.11 -3.15
C VAL A 128 9.58 -7.06 -1.99
N GLN A 129 10.00 -8.32 -2.08
CA GLN A 129 9.92 -9.28 -0.98
C GLN A 129 10.68 -8.79 0.26
N LEU A 130 11.92 -8.33 0.11
CA LEU A 130 12.71 -7.75 1.20
C LEU A 130 12.01 -6.53 1.84
N LYS A 131 11.37 -5.70 1.02
CA LYS A 131 10.59 -4.55 1.51
C LYS A 131 9.35 -5.00 2.29
N ILE A 132 8.65 -6.04 1.84
CA ILE A 132 7.48 -6.64 2.51
C ILE A 132 7.89 -7.23 3.87
N ASP A 133 9.01 -7.95 3.91
CA ASP A 133 9.55 -8.55 5.14
C ASP A 133 10.00 -7.48 6.16
N GLY A 134 10.49 -6.35 5.66
CA GLY A 134 10.85 -5.18 6.49
C GLY A 134 9.66 -4.35 7.00
N VAL A 135 8.41 -4.71 6.70
CA VAL A 135 7.23 -4.01 7.25
C VAL A 135 6.90 -4.53 8.65
N GLU A 136 6.82 -3.61 9.61
CA GLU A 136 6.40 -3.91 10.98
C GLU A 136 5.01 -4.57 11.02
N SER A 137 4.87 -5.58 11.88
CA SER A 137 3.79 -6.55 11.81
C SER A 137 2.77 -6.37 12.94
N ASP A 138 1.75 -5.55 12.72
CA ASP A 138 0.58 -5.49 13.59
C ASP A 138 -0.59 -6.36 13.07
N GLU A 139 -1.68 -6.43 13.85
CA GLU A 139 -2.85 -7.25 13.50
C GLU A 139 -3.50 -6.84 12.17
N SER A 140 -3.43 -5.56 11.82
CA SER A 140 -4.00 -5.03 10.58
C SER A 140 -3.12 -5.33 9.36
N VAL A 141 -1.79 -5.39 9.55
CA VAL A 141 -0.81 -5.60 8.46
C VAL A 141 -0.58 -7.07 8.16
N ARG A 142 -0.63 -7.95 9.18
CA ARG A 142 -0.41 -9.40 9.04
C ARG A 142 -1.12 -10.06 7.85
N PRO A 143 -2.45 -9.89 7.65
CA PRO A 143 -3.14 -10.52 6.53
C PRO A 143 -2.60 -10.01 5.18
N HIS A 144 -2.38 -8.70 5.05
CA HIS A 144 -1.85 -8.12 3.82
C HIS A 144 -0.42 -8.60 3.53
N ARG A 145 0.45 -8.61 4.55
CA ARG A 145 1.82 -9.09 4.39
C ARG A 145 1.85 -10.54 3.93
N LYS A 146 1.03 -11.41 4.54
CA LYS A 146 0.93 -12.82 4.14
C LYS A 146 0.49 -12.95 2.68
N THR A 147 -0.58 -12.27 2.29
CA THR A 147 -1.11 -12.32 0.91
C THR A 147 -0.07 -11.83 -0.09
N GLN A 148 0.58 -10.70 0.15
CA GLN A 148 1.57 -10.17 -0.79
C GLN A 148 2.84 -11.03 -0.85
N THR A 149 3.28 -11.60 0.28
CA THR A 149 4.41 -12.55 0.30
C THR A 149 4.11 -13.77 -0.57
N GLN A 150 2.91 -14.35 -0.44
CA GLN A 150 2.49 -15.50 -1.24
C GLN A 150 2.45 -15.16 -2.73
N ARG A 151 1.89 -14.00 -3.11
CA ARG A 151 1.86 -13.56 -4.52
C ARG A 151 3.26 -13.43 -5.10
N VAL A 152 4.16 -12.76 -4.39
CA VAL A 152 5.54 -12.56 -4.83
C VAL A 152 6.27 -13.90 -4.97
N GLN A 153 6.13 -14.80 -4.00
CA GLN A 153 6.74 -16.13 -4.06
C GLN A 153 6.23 -16.95 -5.25
N SER A 154 4.92 -16.94 -5.52
CA SER A 154 4.36 -17.61 -6.70
C SER A 154 4.96 -17.08 -8.00
N LEU A 155 5.06 -15.75 -8.15
CA LEU A 155 5.65 -15.13 -9.34
C LEU A 155 7.13 -15.47 -9.51
N ILE A 156 7.91 -15.49 -8.41
CA ILE A 156 9.31 -15.89 -8.44
C ILE A 156 9.45 -17.34 -8.93
N VAL A 157 8.66 -18.27 -8.38
CA VAL A 157 8.70 -19.69 -8.77
C VAL A 157 8.38 -19.86 -10.26
N GLU A 158 7.35 -19.17 -10.76
CA GLU A 158 6.97 -19.23 -12.18
C GLU A 158 8.07 -18.68 -13.11
N LEU A 159 8.64 -17.52 -12.77
CA LEU A 159 9.72 -16.91 -13.54
C LEU A 159 11.02 -17.74 -13.48
N GLU A 160 11.35 -18.33 -12.33
CA GLU A 160 12.49 -19.24 -12.19
C GLU A 160 12.31 -20.52 -13.01
N ALA A 161 11.09 -21.06 -13.10
CA ALA A 161 10.82 -22.25 -13.91
C ALA A 161 11.11 -21.96 -15.39
N VAL A 162 10.71 -20.79 -15.88
CA VAL A 162 11.02 -20.34 -17.24
C VAL A 162 12.52 -20.07 -17.41
N HIS A 163 13.15 -19.43 -16.43
CA HIS A 163 14.58 -19.15 -16.47
C HIS A 163 15.46 -20.41 -16.41
N ARG A 164 15.05 -21.45 -15.68
CA ARG A 164 15.74 -22.75 -15.63
C ARG A 164 15.64 -23.51 -16.94
N LYS A 165 14.46 -23.56 -17.55
CA LYS A 165 14.27 -24.17 -18.88
C LYS A 165 15.21 -23.58 -19.93
N ARG A 166 15.55 -22.29 -19.83
CA ARG A 166 16.54 -21.64 -20.70
C ARG A 166 17.97 -22.18 -20.52
N LYS A 167 18.39 -22.57 -19.30
CA LYS A 167 19.76 -23.02 -19.05
C LYS A 167 20.04 -24.46 -19.52
N GLU A 168 18.99 -25.23 -19.78
CA GLU A 168 19.07 -26.64 -20.18
C GLU A 168 19.03 -26.84 -21.71
N VAL A 169 18.73 -25.78 -22.48
CA VAL A 169 18.74 -25.74 -23.95
C VAL A 169 20.02 -25.07 -24.43
#